data_AF-A0A922WL41-F1
#
_entry.id   AF-A0A922WL41-F1
#
_cell.length_a   1.000
_cell.length_b   1.000
_cell.length_c   1.000
_cell.angle_alpha   90.00
_cell.angle_beta   90.00
_cell.angle_gamma   90.00
#
_symmetry.space_group_name_H-M   'P 1'
#
loop_
_entity.id
_entity.type
_entity.pdbx_description
1 polymer ?
#
loop_
_entity_poly.entity_id
_entity_poly.type
_entity_poly.pdbx_seq_one_letter_code
_entity_poly.pdbx_strand_id
1 'polypeptide(L)'
;MADDVKTDSRTMGDPLFALLFTDILIPTEIGTVVPVPAGVEVAVDPQRPWYFGKREGTSADERLFAGDVRVSPLLKWREDRTEALHNVANEVRAALADPQRRPTPLMRLSMQWDVLSVWWRLEQTEGTPPEVLEELAKLVVDLAQPAEVLNSLPSGYDLAQAQFAGSPMGTYKSPWFSPDDVVGEQAGWKQLARRSSKLFVAPHSMRASRVYMKALEPVETQADTEAFLKSWATSGLNRDWQPDRQVQTAMVLSLIGVTPELEAVATPVVDEIRFRVVHAPHDGIPPEETTSRDGSSIWLYYLSRAETQNQGQPAYRFVPGLEESLFPEYGTAKQTTFAAQCTLCHRIENSGRQSPGGIRSVSSYAGGEITTDKLHRFRLAEAEMKVVTTRLKDRLAAGAKPLPLAEFDYKKTTKGL
;
A
#
# COMPACT_ATOMS: atom_id res chain seq x y z
N MET A 1 1.74 -28.63 18.72
CA MET A 1 1.39 -29.20 17.40
C MET A 1 1.50 -28.04 16.44
N ALA A 2 2.55 -28.05 15.63
CA ALA A 2 2.83 -27.02 14.65
C ALA A 2 1.91 -27.28 13.46
N ASP A 3 0.89 -26.44 13.30
CA ASP A 3 0.12 -26.43 12.08
C ASP A 3 1.01 -25.89 10.97
N ASP A 4 1.24 -26.74 9.97
CA ASP A 4 1.82 -26.44 8.68
C ASP A 4 1.18 -25.18 8.11
N VAL A 5 1.88 -24.05 8.24
CA VAL A 5 1.81 -23.01 7.21
C VAL A 5 2.37 -23.69 5.97
N LYS A 6 1.49 -24.26 5.16
CA LYS A 6 1.78 -24.62 3.77
C LYS A 6 2.14 -23.33 3.06
N THR A 7 3.40 -22.93 3.19
CA THR A 7 4.05 -22.07 2.22
C THR A 7 3.95 -22.82 0.91
N ASP A 8 3.13 -22.29 0.00
CA ASP A 8 3.00 -22.86 -1.33
C ASP A 8 4.39 -22.83 -1.99
N SER A 9 5.06 -23.98 -1.95
CA SER A 9 6.47 -24.16 -2.30
C SER A 9 6.71 -24.08 -3.82
N ARG A 10 5.84 -23.37 -4.53
CA ARG A 10 5.86 -23.16 -5.99
C ARG A 10 6.02 -21.69 -6.38
N THR A 11 6.10 -20.77 -5.42
CA THR A 11 6.40 -19.34 -5.66
C THR A 11 7.80 -18.93 -5.20
N MET A 12 8.82 -19.77 -5.43
CA MET A 12 10.23 -19.32 -5.52
C MET A 12 10.45 -18.52 -6.83
N GLY A 13 9.55 -17.58 -7.11
CA GLY A 13 9.56 -16.73 -8.30
C GLY A 13 10.37 -15.47 -8.03
N ASP A 14 11.40 -15.26 -8.85
CA ASP A 14 12.34 -14.14 -8.87
C ASP A 14 13.34 -14.05 -7.68
N PRO A 15 14.62 -14.45 -7.88
CA PRO A 15 15.71 -14.25 -6.92
C PRO A 15 15.86 -12.81 -6.42
N LEU A 16 15.53 -11.82 -7.25
CA LEU A 16 15.55 -10.40 -6.86
C LEU A 16 14.47 -10.11 -5.81
N PHE A 17 13.26 -10.62 -6.02
CA PHE A 17 12.17 -10.48 -5.07
C PHE A 17 12.54 -11.14 -3.73
N ALA A 18 13.06 -12.37 -3.74
CA ALA A 18 13.48 -13.04 -2.52
C ALA A 18 14.56 -12.25 -1.76
N LEU A 19 15.54 -11.69 -2.47
CA LEU A 19 16.62 -10.90 -1.89
C LEU A 19 16.11 -9.62 -1.21
N LEU A 20 15.17 -8.93 -1.85
CA LEU A 20 14.66 -7.61 -1.43
C LEU A 20 13.45 -7.71 -0.49
N PHE A 21 12.71 -8.81 -0.58
CA PHE A 21 11.43 -9.02 0.09
C PHE A 21 11.36 -10.31 0.91
N THR A 22 12.48 -10.75 1.47
CA THR A 22 12.49 -11.79 2.50
C THR A 22 13.54 -11.49 3.55
N ASP A 23 13.15 -11.47 4.83
CA ASP A 23 14.08 -11.30 5.94
C ASP A 23 13.62 -12.01 7.21
N ILE A 24 14.57 -12.42 8.04
CA ILE A 24 14.31 -12.97 9.37
C ILE A 24 14.49 -11.82 10.36
N LEU A 25 13.41 -11.45 11.06
CA LEU A 25 13.39 -10.26 11.90
C LEU A 25 12.64 -10.51 13.20
N ILE A 26 13.00 -9.73 14.21
CA ILE A 26 12.19 -9.51 15.40
C ILE A 26 11.43 -8.19 15.18
N PRO A 27 10.09 -8.20 15.10
CA PRO A 27 9.30 -6.98 15.02
C PRO A 27 9.58 -6.07 16.21
N THR A 28 9.58 -4.76 16.00
CA THR A 28 9.71 -3.82 17.12
C THR A 28 8.47 -3.86 18.02
N GLU A 29 7.30 -4.10 17.42
CA GLU A 29 6.00 -4.10 18.11
C GLU A 29 5.15 -5.28 17.65
N ILE A 30 4.54 -6.00 18.59
CA ILE A 30 3.57 -7.07 18.34
C ILE A 30 2.19 -6.60 18.75
N GLY A 31 1.22 -6.66 17.83
CA GLY A 31 -0.19 -6.39 18.11
C GLY A 31 -0.84 -7.47 18.96
N THR A 32 -1.81 -7.09 19.80
CA THR A 32 -2.63 -7.98 20.66
C THR A 32 -3.32 -9.12 19.92
N VAL A 33 -3.65 -8.89 18.65
CA VAL A 33 -4.29 -9.89 17.78
C VAL A 33 -3.41 -11.09 17.48
N VAL A 34 -2.09 -10.94 17.61
CA VAL A 34 -1.13 -12.00 17.34
C VAL A 34 -1.06 -12.91 18.58
N PRO A 35 -1.11 -14.25 18.43
CA PRO A 35 -1.05 -15.17 19.56
C PRO A 35 0.11 -14.88 20.50
N VAL A 36 -0.19 -14.87 21.80
CA VAL A 36 0.77 -14.53 22.85
C VAL A 36 1.54 -15.81 23.26
N PRO A 37 2.88 -15.76 23.38
CA PRO A 37 3.66 -16.88 23.92
C PRO A 37 3.19 -17.30 25.31
N ALA A 38 3.30 -18.59 25.62
CA ALA A 38 2.91 -19.12 26.93
C ALA A 38 3.64 -18.38 28.07
N GLY A 39 2.89 -17.92 29.08
CA GLY A 39 3.42 -17.23 30.25
C GLY A 39 3.56 -15.71 30.12
N VAL A 40 3.18 -15.10 28.99
CA VAL A 40 3.11 -13.65 28.84
C VAL A 40 1.65 -13.21 28.97
N GLU A 41 1.34 -12.36 29.95
CA GLU A 41 0.01 -11.75 30.05
C GLU A 41 -0.09 -10.55 29.12
N VAL A 42 -1.14 -10.52 28.30
CA VAL A 42 -1.55 -9.33 27.56
C VAL A 42 -2.96 -9.00 28.01
N ALA A 43 -3.20 -7.73 28.35
CA ALA A 43 -4.54 -7.26 28.65
C ALA A 43 -5.37 -7.29 27.35
N VAL A 44 -6.19 -8.33 27.22
CA VAL A 44 -7.10 -8.54 26.09
C VAL A 44 -8.50 -8.17 26.57
N ASP A 45 -9.18 -7.24 25.89
CA ASP A 45 -10.60 -7.00 26.14
C ASP A 45 -11.37 -8.29 25.77
N PRO A 46 -12.05 -8.96 26.72
CA PRO A 46 -12.74 -10.23 26.47
C PRO A 46 -13.85 -10.13 25.42
N GLN A 47 -14.39 -8.92 25.21
CA GLN A 47 -15.40 -8.66 24.20
C GLN A 47 -14.78 -8.27 22.85
N ARG A 48 -13.48 -7.90 22.83
CA ARG A 48 -12.80 -7.30 21.67
C ARG A 48 -11.29 -7.62 21.66
N PRO A 49 -10.90 -8.88 21.41
CA PRO A 49 -9.53 -9.33 21.63
C PRO A 49 -8.48 -8.71 20.69
N TRP A 50 -8.92 -7.94 19.70
CA TRP A 50 -8.10 -7.36 18.63
C TRP A 50 -7.75 -5.88 18.83
N TYR A 51 -8.15 -5.31 19.97
CA TYR A 51 -8.11 -3.87 20.21
C TYR A 51 -6.83 -3.44 20.97
N PHE A 52 -5.94 -2.71 20.28
CA PHE A 52 -4.97 -1.72 20.79
C PHE A 52 -3.91 -2.13 21.81
N GLY A 53 -3.94 -3.34 22.37
CA GLY A 53 -2.82 -3.81 23.14
C GLY A 53 -1.64 -4.10 22.22
N LYS A 54 -0.46 -3.78 22.71
CA LYS A 54 0.80 -4.02 22.03
C LYS A 54 1.85 -4.39 23.06
N ARG A 55 2.85 -5.15 22.63
CA ARG A 55 4.06 -5.39 23.39
C ARG A 55 5.28 -5.22 22.51
N GLU A 56 6.43 -5.03 23.13
CA GLU A 56 7.70 -5.11 22.42
C GLU A 56 7.90 -6.53 21.88
N GLY A 57 8.53 -6.63 20.72
CA GLY A 57 8.97 -7.92 20.20
C GLY A 57 10.20 -8.43 20.95
N THR A 58 10.31 -9.74 21.01
CA THR A 58 11.39 -10.47 21.70
C THR A 58 12.02 -11.48 20.74
N SER A 59 13.11 -12.13 21.15
CA SER A 59 13.71 -13.21 20.36
C SER A 59 12.74 -14.37 20.07
N ALA A 60 11.71 -14.57 20.90
CA ALA A 60 10.68 -15.58 20.66
C ALA A 60 9.72 -15.21 19.49
N ASP A 61 9.73 -13.95 19.05
CA ASP A 61 8.91 -13.45 17.93
C ASP A 61 9.65 -13.46 16.59
N GLU A 62 10.93 -13.84 16.61
CA GLU A 62 11.76 -13.96 15.43
C GLU A 62 11.10 -14.92 14.44
N ARG A 63 10.91 -14.43 13.22
CA ARG A 63 10.33 -15.24 12.14
C ARG A 63 10.77 -14.70 10.79
N LEU A 64 10.57 -15.54 9.79
CA LEU A 64 10.67 -15.14 8.40
C LEU A 64 9.48 -14.25 8.03
N PHE A 65 9.77 -13.00 7.67
CA PHE A 65 8.83 -12.13 6.99
C PHE A 65 9.10 -12.18 5.49
N ALA A 66 8.13 -12.71 4.76
CA ALA A 66 8.18 -12.88 3.33
C ALA A 66 6.82 -12.57 2.72
N GLY A 67 6.80 -12.43 1.40
CA GLY A 67 5.57 -12.42 0.63
C GLY A 67 5.18 -11.05 0.11
N ASP A 68 4.10 -11.09 -0.66
CA ASP A 68 3.72 -10.04 -1.60
C ASP A 68 2.78 -8.99 -0.99
N VAL A 69 2.88 -8.78 0.32
CA VAL A 69 1.92 -7.98 1.10
C VAL A 69 2.65 -6.79 1.70
N ARG A 70 2.52 -5.64 1.03
CA ARG A 70 2.95 -4.28 1.47
C ARG A 70 4.45 -4.05 1.68
N VAL A 71 5.19 -3.88 0.59
CA VAL A 71 6.42 -3.05 0.54
C VAL A 71 7.49 -3.33 1.60
N SER A 72 8.42 -4.21 1.18
CA SER A 72 9.78 -4.40 1.67
C SER A 72 9.86 -4.91 3.13
N PRO A 73 10.07 -6.21 3.35
CA PRO A 73 10.52 -6.73 4.64
C PRO A 73 11.98 -6.37 4.94
N LEU A 74 12.76 -5.90 3.96
CA LEU A 74 14.13 -5.50 4.23
C LEU A 74 14.13 -4.13 4.93
N LEU A 75 14.45 -4.16 6.23
CA LEU A 75 14.57 -2.96 7.07
C LEU A 75 16.00 -2.44 7.11
N LYS A 76 16.97 -3.34 6.96
CA LYS A 76 18.41 -3.06 6.94
C LYS A 76 19.09 -4.04 5.98
N TRP A 77 20.20 -3.61 5.38
CA TRP A 77 21.02 -4.51 4.58
C TRP A 77 21.91 -5.38 5.48
N ARG A 78 22.08 -6.65 5.11
CA ARG A 78 23.03 -7.57 5.74
C ARG A 78 24.20 -7.80 4.80
N GLU A 79 25.43 -7.74 5.32
CA GLU A 79 26.65 -7.85 4.51
C GLU A 79 26.74 -9.17 3.74
N ASP A 80 26.21 -10.26 4.30
CA ASP A 80 26.17 -11.60 3.68
C ASP A 80 25.29 -11.67 2.42
N ARG A 81 24.50 -10.62 2.12
CA ARG A 81 23.63 -10.54 0.93
C ARG A 81 24.29 -9.83 -0.25
N THR A 82 25.45 -9.20 -0.08
CA THR A 82 26.06 -8.35 -1.12
C THR A 82 26.49 -9.15 -2.35
N GLU A 83 27.07 -10.33 -2.19
CA GLU A 83 27.42 -11.19 -3.33
C GLU A 83 26.17 -11.66 -4.09
N ALA A 84 25.11 -12.04 -3.37
CA ALA A 84 23.84 -12.41 -3.97
C ALA A 84 23.23 -11.26 -4.78
N LEU A 85 23.32 -10.02 -4.29
CA LEU A 85 22.90 -8.83 -5.03
C LEU A 85 23.65 -8.70 -6.36
N HIS A 86 24.97 -8.80 -6.35
CA HIS A 86 25.75 -8.67 -7.59
C HIS A 86 25.42 -9.78 -8.60
N ASN A 87 25.24 -11.02 -8.13
CA ASN A 87 24.88 -12.15 -8.99
C ASN A 87 23.50 -11.93 -9.63
N VAL A 88 22.49 -11.58 -8.82
CA VAL A 88 21.15 -11.27 -9.33
C VAL A 88 21.17 -10.07 -10.27
N ALA A 89 21.94 -9.02 -9.95
CA ALA A 89 22.06 -7.84 -10.80
C ALA A 89 22.61 -8.19 -12.20
N ASN A 90 23.63 -9.05 -12.25
CA ASN A 90 24.20 -9.54 -13.50
C ASN A 90 23.20 -10.38 -14.30
N GLU A 91 22.42 -11.24 -13.63
CA GLU A 91 21.37 -12.03 -14.28
C GLU A 91 20.28 -11.14 -14.89
N VAL A 92 19.83 -10.11 -14.16
CA VAL A 92 18.85 -9.14 -14.66
C VAL A 92 19.39 -8.41 -15.89
N ARG A 93 20.64 -7.92 -15.86
CA ARG A 93 21.26 -7.26 -17.02
C ARG A 93 21.41 -8.20 -18.21
N ALA A 94 21.80 -9.45 -17.98
CA ALA A 94 21.89 -10.45 -19.03
C ALA A 94 20.51 -10.72 -19.67
N ALA A 95 19.45 -10.82 -18.87
CA ALA A 95 18.09 -10.99 -19.37
C ALA A 95 17.61 -9.76 -20.17
N LEU A 96 17.94 -8.54 -19.74
CA LEU A 96 17.59 -7.31 -20.47
C LEU A 96 18.29 -7.21 -21.84
N ALA A 97 19.53 -7.68 -21.92
CA ALA A 97 20.33 -7.69 -23.15
C ALA A 97 19.86 -8.74 -24.17
N ASP A 98 19.29 -9.85 -23.72
CA ASP A 98 18.80 -10.94 -24.57
C ASP A 98 17.32 -10.74 -24.96
N PRO A 99 16.99 -10.49 -26.25
CA PRO A 99 15.60 -10.31 -26.69
C PRO A 99 14.66 -11.48 -26.39
N GLN A 100 15.18 -12.71 -26.26
CA GLN A 100 14.37 -13.90 -25.96
C GLN A 100 14.05 -14.04 -24.47
N ARG A 101 14.85 -13.41 -23.61
CA ARG A 101 14.72 -13.47 -22.15
C ARG A 101 14.29 -12.14 -21.54
N ARG A 102 14.21 -11.08 -22.33
CA ARG A 102 13.86 -9.74 -21.90
C ARG A 102 12.49 -9.75 -21.21
N PRO A 103 12.40 -9.33 -19.94
CA PRO A 103 11.12 -9.25 -19.25
C PRO A 103 10.16 -8.29 -19.98
N THR A 104 8.87 -8.59 -19.93
CA THR A 104 7.84 -7.73 -20.54
C THR A 104 7.83 -6.35 -19.86
N PRO A 105 7.30 -5.30 -20.51
CA PRO A 105 7.22 -3.97 -19.91
C PRO A 105 6.58 -3.91 -18.51
N LEU A 106 5.52 -4.69 -18.29
CA LEU A 106 4.86 -4.79 -16.98
C LEU A 106 5.76 -5.44 -15.92
N MET A 107 6.48 -6.51 -16.28
CA MET A 107 7.43 -7.17 -15.39
C MET A 107 8.59 -6.22 -15.05
N ARG A 108 9.14 -5.52 -16.04
CA ARG A 108 10.22 -4.53 -15.82
C ARG A 108 9.79 -3.41 -14.88
N LEU A 109 8.56 -2.89 -15.02
CA LEU A 109 8.02 -1.90 -14.07
C LEU A 109 7.92 -2.48 -12.66
N SER A 110 7.40 -3.69 -12.51
CA SER A 110 7.24 -4.34 -11.20
C SER A 110 8.60 -4.54 -10.52
N MET A 111 9.59 -5.05 -11.25
CA MET A 111 10.98 -5.21 -10.78
C MET A 111 11.62 -3.85 -10.45
N GLN A 112 11.45 -2.83 -11.31
CA GLN A 112 12.01 -1.50 -11.07
C GLN A 112 11.47 -0.90 -9.77
N TRP A 113 10.15 -1.02 -9.58
CA TRP A 113 9.49 -0.52 -8.40
C TRP A 113 9.94 -1.25 -7.13
N ASP A 114 10.17 -2.57 -7.20
CA ASP A 114 10.70 -3.37 -6.10
C ASP A 114 12.09 -2.88 -5.67
N VAL A 115 13.00 -2.72 -6.64
CA VAL A 115 14.35 -2.19 -6.39
C VAL A 115 14.29 -0.77 -5.85
N LEU A 116 13.50 0.12 -6.48
CA LEU A 116 13.37 1.53 -6.08
C LEU A 116 12.85 1.66 -4.64
N SER A 117 11.86 0.85 -4.27
CA SER A 117 11.25 0.87 -2.94
C SER A 117 12.23 0.48 -1.85
N VAL A 118 13.03 -0.58 -2.08
CA VAL A 118 14.05 -1.02 -1.13
C VAL A 118 15.22 -0.04 -1.10
N TRP A 119 15.72 0.38 -2.26
CA TRP A 119 16.81 1.35 -2.38
C TRP A 119 16.52 2.64 -1.62
N TRP A 120 15.33 3.23 -1.81
CA TRP A 120 14.99 4.49 -1.17
C TRP A 120 14.92 4.38 0.37
N ARG A 121 14.48 3.23 0.88
CA ARG A 121 14.51 2.98 2.33
C ARG A 121 15.93 2.82 2.85
N LEU A 122 16.77 2.09 2.13
CA LEU A 122 18.16 1.87 2.51
C LEU A 122 18.98 3.18 2.46
N GLU A 123 18.68 4.10 1.54
CA GLU A 123 19.26 5.45 1.52
C GLU A 123 18.95 6.28 2.79
N GLN A 124 17.86 5.94 3.50
CA GLN A 124 17.45 6.55 4.76
C GLN A 124 17.92 5.75 5.98
N THR A 125 18.60 4.62 5.77
CA THR A 125 19.00 3.68 6.83
C THR A 125 20.48 3.80 7.11
N GLU A 126 20.82 4.18 8.35
CA GLU A 126 22.19 4.27 8.83
C GLU A 126 22.94 2.94 8.71
N GLY A 127 24.19 3.02 8.26
CA GLY A 127 25.07 1.85 8.11
C GLY A 127 24.85 1.03 6.85
N THR A 128 23.97 1.43 5.94
CA THR A 128 23.87 0.74 4.63
C THR A 128 25.16 0.91 3.82
N PRO A 129 25.77 -0.17 3.31
CA PRO A 129 26.98 -0.08 2.50
C PRO A 129 26.77 0.72 1.21
N PRO A 130 27.62 1.71 0.88
CA PRO A 130 27.48 2.54 -0.32
C PRO A 130 27.48 1.77 -1.65
N GLU A 131 28.23 0.67 -1.74
CA GLU A 131 28.31 -0.18 -2.92
C GLU A 131 26.99 -0.91 -3.21
N VAL A 132 26.24 -1.27 -2.17
CA VAL A 132 24.89 -1.83 -2.28
C VAL A 132 23.93 -0.78 -2.81
N LEU A 133 24.01 0.45 -2.26
CA LEU A 133 23.19 1.57 -2.70
C LEU A 133 23.47 1.95 -4.17
N GLU A 134 24.74 1.92 -4.59
CA GLU A 134 25.12 2.14 -5.98
C GLU A 134 24.58 1.03 -6.89
N GLU A 135 24.72 -0.24 -6.50
CA GLU A 135 24.28 -1.37 -7.34
C GLU A 135 22.76 -1.38 -7.52
N LEU A 136 21.99 -1.14 -6.45
CA LEU A 136 20.54 -0.99 -6.53
C LEU A 136 20.15 0.23 -7.38
N ALA A 137 20.83 1.37 -7.24
CA ALA A 137 20.58 2.55 -8.07
C ALA A 137 20.79 2.25 -9.56
N LYS A 138 21.86 1.53 -9.91
CA LYS A 138 22.11 1.07 -11.30
C LYS A 138 20.99 0.17 -11.80
N LEU A 139 20.54 -0.78 -10.98
CA LEU A 139 19.43 -1.66 -11.34
C LEU A 139 18.12 -0.91 -11.59
N VAL A 140 17.82 0.16 -10.83
CA VAL A 140 16.67 1.04 -11.12
C VAL A 140 16.77 1.61 -12.54
N VAL A 141 17.97 2.03 -12.96
CA VAL A 141 18.21 2.58 -14.31
C VAL A 141 18.17 1.50 -15.39
N ASP A 142 18.76 0.33 -15.15
CA ASP A 142 18.76 -0.80 -16.09
C ASP A 142 17.31 -1.24 -16.41
N LEU A 143 16.43 -1.18 -15.41
CA LEU A 143 15.01 -1.53 -15.53
C LEU A 143 14.15 -0.38 -16.08
N ALA A 144 14.71 0.82 -16.27
CA ALA A 144 13.97 1.99 -16.71
C ALA A 144 13.36 1.86 -18.11
N GLN A 145 12.23 2.54 -18.29
CA GLN A 145 11.44 2.50 -19.51
C GLN A 145 11.02 3.91 -19.91
N PRO A 146 10.91 4.23 -21.21
CA PRO A 146 10.39 5.51 -21.66
C PRO A 146 8.99 5.78 -21.10
N ALA A 147 8.68 7.06 -20.85
CA ALA A 147 7.38 7.46 -20.30
C ALA A 147 6.19 6.95 -21.15
N GLU A 148 6.32 6.92 -22.48
CA GLU A 148 5.30 6.38 -23.39
C GLU A 148 4.99 4.90 -23.11
N VAL A 149 6.04 4.09 -22.86
CA VAL A 149 5.87 2.67 -22.50
C VAL A 149 5.18 2.56 -21.15
N LEU A 150 5.60 3.34 -20.15
CA LEU A 150 5.02 3.30 -18.81
C LEU A 150 3.54 3.72 -18.80
N ASN A 151 3.18 4.74 -19.60
CA ASN A 151 1.81 5.25 -19.69
C ASN A 151 0.87 4.34 -20.49
N SER A 152 1.40 3.44 -21.33
CA SER A 152 0.60 2.52 -22.15
C SER A 152 0.35 1.16 -21.50
N LEU A 153 0.91 0.91 -20.31
CA LEU A 153 0.70 -0.34 -19.58
C LEU A 153 -0.78 -0.55 -19.20
N PRO A 154 -1.25 -1.80 -19.11
CA PRO A 154 -2.61 -2.09 -18.68
C PRO A 154 -2.82 -1.71 -17.21
N SER A 155 -3.97 -1.11 -16.88
CA SER A 155 -4.25 -0.73 -15.47
C SER A 155 -4.41 -1.93 -14.55
N GLY A 156 -4.92 -3.05 -15.07
CA GLY A 156 -5.30 -4.24 -14.31
C GLY A 156 -6.64 -4.14 -13.57
N TYR A 157 -7.26 -2.95 -13.51
CA TYR A 157 -8.50 -2.76 -12.75
C TYR A 157 -9.66 -3.60 -13.28
N ASP A 158 -9.87 -3.61 -14.60
CA ASP A 158 -10.96 -4.37 -15.24
C ASP A 158 -10.76 -5.89 -15.07
N LEU A 159 -9.50 -6.34 -15.09
CA LEU A 159 -9.15 -7.73 -14.81
C LEU A 159 -9.45 -8.09 -13.35
N ALA A 160 -9.13 -7.21 -12.40
CA ALA A 160 -9.49 -7.41 -10.99
C ALA A 160 -11.01 -7.48 -10.81
N GLN A 161 -11.75 -6.57 -11.44
CA GLN A 161 -13.20 -6.56 -11.39
C GLN A 161 -13.81 -7.85 -11.95
N ALA A 162 -13.32 -8.32 -13.11
CA ALA A 162 -13.74 -9.58 -13.70
C ALA A 162 -13.38 -10.79 -12.82
N GLN A 163 -12.18 -10.80 -12.23
CA GLN A 163 -11.68 -11.90 -11.39
C GLN A 163 -12.54 -12.11 -10.14
N PHE A 164 -13.06 -11.03 -9.55
CA PHE A 164 -13.88 -11.09 -8.34
C PHE A 164 -15.37 -10.86 -8.59
N ALA A 165 -15.80 -10.87 -9.86
CA ALA A 165 -17.20 -10.70 -10.25
C ALA A 165 -18.11 -11.71 -9.55
N GLY A 166 -19.29 -11.26 -9.10
CA GLY A 166 -20.28 -12.11 -8.43
C GLY A 166 -19.98 -12.42 -6.96
N SER A 167 -18.85 -11.96 -6.40
CA SER A 167 -18.58 -12.08 -4.97
C SER A 167 -19.51 -11.14 -4.18
N PRO A 168 -20.43 -11.64 -3.34
CA PRO A 168 -21.39 -10.80 -2.64
C PRO A 168 -20.73 -9.97 -1.54
N MET A 169 -21.28 -8.79 -1.25
CA MET A 169 -20.84 -7.97 -0.12
C MET A 169 -21.29 -8.65 1.18
N GLY A 170 -20.38 -9.40 1.81
CA GLY A 170 -20.60 -10.10 3.08
C GLY A 170 -19.67 -9.57 4.18
N THR A 171 -19.11 -10.49 4.97
CA THR A 171 -18.12 -10.12 6.01
C THR A 171 -16.77 -9.75 5.40
N TYR A 172 -15.92 -9.06 6.17
CA TYR A 172 -14.55 -8.72 5.74
C TYR A 172 -13.61 -9.92 5.51
N LYS A 173 -14.07 -11.14 5.84
CA LYS A 173 -13.30 -12.38 5.71
C LYS A 173 -13.41 -13.00 4.31
N SER A 174 -14.42 -12.61 3.55
CA SER A 174 -14.67 -13.09 2.19
C SER A 174 -14.42 -11.97 1.19
N PRO A 175 -13.97 -12.28 -0.05
CA PRO A 175 -13.77 -11.25 -1.06
C PRO A 175 -15.08 -10.56 -1.40
N TRP A 176 -15.01 -9.25 -1.64
CA TRP A 176 -16.04 -8.45 -2.28
C TRP A 176 -15.40 -7.33 -3.09
N PHE A 177 -15.82 -7.21 -4.35
CA PHE A 177 -15.36 -6.17 -5.27
C PHE A 177 -16.58 -5.40 -5.78
N SER A 178 -16.44 -4.07 -5.92
CA SER A 178 -17.51 -3.23 -6.45
C SER A 178 -17.94 -3.66 -7.86
N PRO A 179 -19.23 -3.91 -8.12
CA PRO A 179 -19.71 -4.20 -9.48
C PRO A 179 -19.66 -2.95 -10.38
N ASP A 180 -19.56 -1.75 -9.79
CA ASP A 180 -19.47 -0.49 -10.52
C ASP A 180 -18.04 -0.23 -11.03
N ASP A 181 -17.92 0.42 -12.18
CA ASP A 181 -16.66 0.98 -12.66
C ASP A 181 -16.26 2.23 -11.84
N VAL A 182 -15.47 2.00 -10.80
CA VAL A 182 -15.02 3.05 -9.87
C VAL A 182 -14.04 4.01 -10.52
N VAL A 183 -13.11 3.52 -11.34
CA VAL A 183 -12.08 4.37 -11.96
C VAL A 183 -12.67 5.24 -13.06
N GLY A 184 -13.68 4.73 -13.77
CA GLY A 184 -14.50 5.50 -14.70
C GLY A 184 -15.53 6.43 -14.05
N GLU A 185 -15.68 6.39 -12.71
CA GLU A 185 -16.63 7.20 -11.93
C GLU A 185 -18.11 6.93 -12.29
N GLN A 186 -18.42 5.66 -12.60
CA GLN A 186 -19.78 5.22 -12.91
C GLN A 186 -20.62 5.07 -11.63
N ALA A 187 -21.94 5.03 -11.79
CA ALA A 187 -22.90 4.72 -10.73
C ALA A 187 -22.73 5.51 -9.42
N GLY A 188 -22.32 6.79 -9.49
CA GLY A 188 -22.22 7.68 -8.33
C GLY A 188 -20.86 7.76 -7.67
N TRP A 189 -19.85 7.01 -8.14
CA TRP A 189 -18.46 7.14 -7.68
C TRP A 189 -17.88 8.49 -8.10
N LYS A 190 -17.14 9.13 -7.19
CA LYS A 190 -16.43 10.40 -7.44
C LYS A 190 -15.01 10.36 -6.92
N GLN A 191 -14.06 10.84 -7.71
CA GLN A 191 -12.68 10.98 -7.27
C GLN A 191 -12.52 12.15 -6.30
N LEU A 192 -11.72 11.95 -5.24
CA LEU A 192 -11.36 12.96 -4.27
C LEU A 192 -9.94 13.50 -4.52
N ALA A 193 -9.80 14.82 -4.63
CA ALA A 193 -8.55 15.51 -4.36
C ALA A 193 -8.36 15.61 -2.84
N ARG A 194 -7.14 15.45 -2.35
CA ARG A 194 -6.80 15.51 -0.92
C ARG A 194 -5.32 15.78 -0.72
N ARG A 195 -4.96 16.38 0.42
CA ARG A 195 -3.57 16.61 0.83
C ARG A 195 -2.84 15.28 0.99
N SER A 196 -1.64 15.15 0.45
CA SER A 196 -0.81 13.96 0.68
C SER A 196 -0.47 13.84 2.18
N SER A 197 -0.87 12.73 2.80
CA SER A 197 -0.44 12.34 4.15
C SER A 197 0.40 11.08 4.03
N LYS A 198 0.93 10.51 5.12
CA LYS A 198 1.95 9.44 5.07
C LYS A 198 1.71 8.32 4.04
N LEU A 199 0.52 7.73 3.97
CA LEU A 199 0.20 6.68 2.98
C LEU A 199 -0.04 7.17 1.54
N PHE A 200 -0.20 8.47 1.38
CA PHE A 200 -0.61 9.13 0.14
C PHE A 200 0.48 10.04 -0.45
N VAL A 201 1.64 10.13 0.20
CA VAL A 201 2.78 10.89 -0.30
C VAL A 201 3.71 9.94 -1.01
N ALA A 202 4.02 10.22 -2.27
CA ALA A 202 4.67 9.25 -3.15
C ALA A 202 6.05 8.79 -2.65
N PRO A 203 6.95 9.66 -2.14
CA PRO A 203 8.23 9.23 -1.56
C PRO A 203 8.12 8.32 -0.34
N HIS A 204 6.96 8.19 0.29
CA HIS A 204 6.78 7.25 1.41
C HIS A 204 6.13 5.95 0.96
N SER A 205 5.09 6.02 0.12
CA SER A 205 4.33 4.84 -0.33
C SER A 205 4.90 4.18 -1.59
N MET A 206 5.80 4.86 -2.30
CA MET A 206 6.26 4.58 -3.66
C MET A 206 5.14 4.46 -4.69
N ARG A 207 3.94 5.03 -4.40
CA ARG A 207 2.74 4.83 -5.23
C ARG A 207 2.00 6.13 -5.46
N ALA A 208 1.33 6.22 -6.61
CA ALA A 208 0.34 7.23 -6.86
C ALA A 208 -1.00 6.79 -6.25
N SER A 209 -1.54 7.57 -5.32
CA SER A 209 -2.77 7.22 -4.61
C SER A 209 -3.96 8.03 -5.10
N ARG A 210 -5.02 7.35 -5.54
CA ARG A 210 -6.34 7.91 -5.86
C ARG A 210 -7.38 7.36 -4.89
N VAL A 211 -8.28 8.23 -4.45
CA VAL A 211 -9.39 7.84 -3.57
C VAL A 211 -10.69 8.20 -4.26
N TYR A 212 -11.62 7.27 -4.25
CA TYR A 212 -12.96 7.41 -4.76
C TYR A 212 -13.95 7.23 -3.62
N MET A 213 -15.08 7.90 -3.71
CA MET A 213 -16.16 7.76 -2.74
C MET A 213 -17.51 7.69 -3.43
N LYS A 214 -18.42 6.90 -2.86
CA LYS A 214 -19.83 6.81 -3.20
C LYS A 214 -20.62 6.75 -1.91
N ALA A 215 -21.59 7.64 -1.74
CA ALA A 215 -22.58 7.48 -0.68
C ALA A 215 -23.66 6.52 -1.18
N LEU A 216 -24.19 5.67 -0.31
CA LEU A 216 -25.28 4.76 -0.59
C LEU A 216 -26.54 5.20 0.14
N GLU A 217 -27.69 4.92 -0.46
CA GLU A 217 -29.07 5.02 0.05
C GLU A 217 -29.47 6.24 0.94
N PRO A 218 -30.53 6.98 0.56
CA PRO A 218 -30.95 7.19 -0.81
C PRO A 218 -29.86 8.02 -1.51
N VAL A 219 -29.14 7.39 -2.43
CA VAL A 219 -28.31 8.08 -3.42
C VAL A 219 -28.75 7.52 -4.76
N GLU A 220 -29.66 8.26 -5.39
CA GLU A 220 -30.24 7.89 -6.68
C GLU A 220 -29.42 8.50 -7.83
N THR A 221 -28.57 9.49 -7.52
CA THR A 221 -27.83 10.25 -8.52
C THR A 221 -26.41 10.63 -8.08
N GLN A 222 -25.55 10.99 -9.05
CA GLN A 222 -24.25 11.59 -8.76
C GLN A 222 -24.37 12.86 -7.89
N ALA A 223 -25.44 13.65 -8.06
CA ALA A 223 -25.65 14.89 -7.31
C ALA A 223 -25.85 14.63 -5.81
N ASP A 224 -26.43 13.49 -5.43
CA ASP A 224 -26.64 13.13 -4.02
C ASP A 224 -25.31 12.77 -3.34
N THR A 225 -24.42 12.05 -4.02
CA THR A 225 -23.04 11.83 -3.52
C THR A 225 -22.31 13.16 -3.33
N GLU A 226 -22.47 14.11 -4.24
CA GLU A 226 -21.84 15.42 -4.13
C GLU A 226 -22.41 16.26 -2.99
N ALA A 227 -23.74 16.24 -2.80
CA ALA A 227 -24.40 16.91 -1.69
C ALA A 227 -23.95 16.32 -0.34
N PHE A 228 -23.86 14.98 -0.26
CA PHE A 228 -23.36 14.28 0.91
C PHE A 228 -21.90 14.66 1.20
N LEU A 229 -21.02 14.68 0.20
CA LEU A 229 -19.63 15.09 0.37
C LEU A 229 -19.49 16.54 0.84
N LYS A 230 -20.33 17.46 0.34
CA LYS A 230 -20.37 18.85 0.81
C LYS A 230 -20.82 18.95 2.27
N SER A 231 -21.88 18.22 2.64
CA SER A 231 -22.34 18.13 4.03
C SER A 231 -21.25 17.54 4.94
N TRP A 232 -20.59 16.47 4.50
CA TRP A 232 -19.49 15.85 5.21
C TRP A 232 -18.31 16.81 5.41
N ALA A 233 -17.86 17.49 4.35
CA ALA A 233 -16.74 18.43 4.42
C ALA A 233 -17.02 19.58 5.41
N THR A 234 -18.27 20.06 5.46
CA THR A 234 -18.71 21.10 6.40
C THR A 234 -18.95 20.60 7.82
N SER A 235 -19.15 19.29 8.01
CA SER A 235 -19.28 18.67 9.33
C SER A 235 -17.99 18.66 10.15
N GLY A 236 -16.84 19.03 9.57
CA GLY A 236 -15.48 18.95 10.15
C GLY A 236 -15.24 19.65 11.49
N LEU A 237 -16.23 20.35 12.03
CA LEU A 237 -16.23 20.93 13.37
C LEU A 237 -16.90 20.06 14.43
N ASN A 238 -17.75 19.11 14.04
CA ASN A 238 -18.49 18.26 14.95
C ASN A 238 -17.87 16.86 15.05
N ARG A 239 -17.28 16.58 16.22
CA ARG A 239 -16.65 15.28 16.51
C ARG A 239 -17.64 14.13 16.64
N ASP A 240 -18.91 14.46 16.90
CA ASP A 240 -19.99 13.48 17.09
C ASP A 240 -20.77 13.25 15.79
N TRP A 241 -20.33 13.85 14.67
CA TRP A 241 -20.96 13.60 13.38
C TRP A 241 -20.71 12.15 12.95
N GLN A 242 -21.80 11.48 12.59
CA GLN A 242 -21.82 10.12 12.05
C GLN A 242 -22.56 10.14 10.72
N PRO A 243 -22.17 9.29 9.75
CA PRO A 243 -22.91 9.21 8.51
C PRO A 243 -24.33 8.72 8.78
N ASP A 244 -25.30 9.43 8.20
CA ASP A 244 -26.72 9.08 8.25
C ASP A 244 -27.09 7.92 7.31
N ARG A 245 -26.10 7.37 6.61
CA ARG A 245 -26.24 6.35 5.56
C ARG A 245 -24.94 5.59 5.35
N GLN A 246 -25.00 4.50 4.60
CA GLN A 246 -23.80 3.75 4.24
C GLN A 246 -22.92 4.53 3.26
N VAL A 247 -21.59 4.45 3.42
CA VAL A 247 -20.63 5.12 2.52
C VAL A 247 -19.55 4.14 2.08
N GLN A 248 -19.32 4.08 0.77
CA GLN A 248 -18.25 3.31 0.18
C GLN A 248 -17.08 4.22 -0.22
N THR A 249 -15.86 3.73 0.00
CA THR A 249 -14.67 4.32 -0.61
C THR A 249 -13.81 3.26 -1.26
N ALA A 250 -13.18 3.60 -2.38
CA ALA A 250 -12.11 2.82 -2.95
C ALA A 250 -10.82 3.63 -2.89
N MET A 251 -9.73 3.03 -2.41
CA MET A 251 -8.40 3.56 -2.57
C MET A 251 -7.68 2.70 -3.62
N VAL A 252 -7.25 3.34 -4.70
CA VAL A 252 -6.54 2.72 -5.81
C VAL A 252 -5.12 3.25 -5.78
N LEU A 253 -4.14 2.37 -5.55
CA LEU A 253 -2.72 2.73 -5.56
C LEU A 253 -2.07 2.15 -6.82
N SER A 254 -1.48 3.04 -7.60
CA SER A 254 -0.78 2.69 -8.84
C SER A 254 0.73 2.79 -8.68
N LEU A 255 1.45 1.94 -9.41
CA LEU A 255 2.91 1.92 -9.44
C LEU A 255 3.46 3.21 -10.05
N ILE A 256 4.63 3.63 -9.56
CA ILE A 256 5.43 4.71 -10.13
C ILE A 256 6.69 4.08 -10.73
N GLY A 257 6.96 4.38 -12.00
CA GLY A 257 8.22 4.04 -12.66
C GLY A 257 9.17 5.22 -12.73
N VAL A 258 10.43 4.94 -13.09
CA VAL A 258 11.45 5.95 -13.38
C VAL A 258 11.93 5.79 -14.81
N THR A 259 12.03 6.89 -15.57
CA THR A 259 12.52 6.89 -16.95
C THR A 259 14.05 6.81 -17.01
N PRO A 260 14.65 6.52 -18.19
CA PRO A 260 16.10 6.56 -18.36
C PRO A 260 16.72 7.92 -18.00
N GLU A 261 15.97 9.01 -18.14
CA GLU A 261 16.36 10.37 -17.78
C GLU A 261 16.20 10.67 -16.29
N LEU A 262 15.85 9.65 -15.49
CA LEU A 262 15.66 9.72 -14.05
C LEU A 262 14.50 10.65 -13.67
N GLU A 263 13.42 10.59 -14.44
CA GLU A 263 12.16 11.28 -14.14
C GLU A 263 11.11 10.26 -13.67
N ALA A 264 10.28 10.64 -12.69
CA ALA A 264 9.23 9.77 -12.17
C ALA A 264 7.99 9.83 -13.07
N VAL A 265 7.34 8.69 -13.29
CA VAL A 265 6.08 8.57 -14.05
C VAL A 265 5.08 7.76 -13.24
N ALA A 266 3.94 8.36 -12.90
CA ALA A 266 2.84 7.64 -12.28
C ALA A 266 2.10 6.83 -13.36
N THR A 267 2.12 5.51 -13.25
CA THR A 267 1.60 4.60 -14.27
C THR A 267 0.12 4.26 -14.02
N PRO A 268 -0.63 3.79 -15.03
CA PRO A 268 -1.98 3.26 -14.80
C PRO A 268 -2.00 1.94 -14.01
N VAL A 269 -0.88 1.20 -13.93
CA VAL A 269 -0.80 -0.14 -13.33
C VAL A 269 -1.16 -0.09 -11.84
N VAL A 270 -2.27 -0.72 -11.47
CA VAL A 270 -2.77 -0.76 -10.10
C VAL A 270 -2.08 -1.90 -9.35
N ASP A 271 -1.37 -1.56 -8.27
CA ASP A 271 -0.73 -2.53 -7.38
C ASP A 271 -1.63 -2.90 -6.19
N GLU A 272 -2.48 -1.98 -5.74
CA GLU A 272 -3.31 -2.18 -4.57
C GLU A 272 -4.69 -1.52 -4.72
N ILE A 273 -5.73 -2.27 -4.38
CA ILE A 273 -7.12 -1.77 -4.30
C ILE A 273 -7.63 -2.05 -2.89
N ARG A 274 -8.11 -1.00 -2.22
CA ARG A 274 -8.82 -1.13 -0.95
C ARG A 274 -10.24 -0.62 -1.11
N PHE A 275 -11.22 -1.47 -0.87
CA PHE A 275 -12.57 -1.01 -0.62
C PHE A 275 -12.80 -0.86 0.88
N ARG A 276 -13.54 0.18 1.26
CA ARG A 276 -14.08 0.34 2.59
C ARG A 276 -15.55 0.66 2.49
N VAL A 277 -16.31 0.06 3.38
CA VAL A 277 -17.70 0.40 3.64
C VAL A 277 -17.77 0.93 5.08
N VAL A 278 -18.35 2.11 5.27
CA VAL A 278 -18.73 2.65 6.57
C VAL A 278 -20.25 2.52 6.66
N HIS A 279 -20.72 1.79 7.65
CA HIS A 279 -22.13 1.57 7.91
C HIS A 279 -22.73 2.71 8.72
N ALA A 280 -24.03 2.97 8.52
CA ALA A 280 -24.74 3.93 9.35
C ALA A 280 -24.98 3.32 10.75
N PRO A 281 -25.10 4.14 11.80
CA PRO A 281 -25.32 3.64 13.17
C PRO A 281 -26.56 2.75 13.32
N HIS A 282 -27.58 2.97 12.48
CA HIS A 282 -28.84 2.22 12.50
C HIS A 282 -28.81 0.92 11.68
N ASP A 283 -27.72 0.62 10.95
CA ASP A 283 -27.60 -0.62 10.16
C ASP A 283 -27.50 -1.87 11.05
N GLY A 284 -27.16 -1.72 12.34
CA GLY A 284 -27.19 -2.81 13.31
C GLY A 284 -26.20 -3.94 13.04
N ILE A 285 -25.10 -3.67 12.33
CA ILE A 285 -24.11 -4.69 11.95
C ILE A 285 -23.38 -5.23 13.19
N PRO A 286 -23.31 -6.56 13.38
CA PRO A 286 -22.54 -7.15 14.47
C PRO A 286 -21.05 -6.79 14.37
N PRO A 287 -20.39 -6.31 15.44
CA PRO A 287 -18.99 -5.90 15.42
C PRO A 287 -18.00 -6.99 14.97
N GLU A 288 -18.35 -8.27 15.09
CA GLU A 288 -17.56 -9.43 14.67
C GLU A 288 -17.55 -9.65 13.14
N GLU A 289 -18.48 -9.02 12.42
CA GLU A 289 -18.61 -9.10 10.96
C GLU A 289 -17.87 -7.97 10.24
N THR A 290 -17.35 -6.99 10.99
CA THR A 290 -16.69 -5.79 10.49
C THR A 290 -15.23 -5.72 10.92
N THR A 291 -14.45 -4.87 10.24
CA THR A 291 -13.06 -4.58 10.62
C THR A 291 -12.95 -3.53 11.73
N SER A 292 -14.02 -2.79 12.04
CA SER A 292 -14.08 -1.85 13.17
C SER A 292 -15.32 -2.08 14.03
N ARG A 293 -15.21 -1.78 15.34
CA ARG A 293 -16.28 -1.89 16.33
C ARG A 293 -17.57 -1.16 15.93
N ASP A 294 -17.41 -0.05 15.24
CA ASP A 294 -18.46 0.88 14.87
C ASP A 294 -18.91 0.73 13.42
N GLY A 295 -18.68 -0.44 12.83
CA GLY A 295 -19.30 -0.77 11.55
C GLY A 295 -18.52 -0.29 10.33
N SER A 296 -17.19 -0.46 10.28
CA SER A 296 -16.43 -0.34 9.03
C SER A 296 -15.89 -1.69 8.58
N SER A 297 -16.07 -2.02 7.31
CA SER A 297 -15.53 -3.22 6.67
C SER A 297 -14.55 -2.84 5.57
N ILE A 298 -13.44 -3.59 5.45
CA ILE A 298 -12.36 -3.30 4.51
C ILE A 298 -12.01 -4.57 3.74
N TRP A 299 -11.97 -4.45 2.42
CA TRP A 299 -11.50 -5.48 1.50
C TRP A 299 -10.26 -4.98 0.79
N LEU A 300 -9.28 -5.86 0.67
CA LEU A 300 -7.96 -5.50 0.20
C LEU A 300 -7.52 -6.47 -0.89
N TYR A 301 -6.98 -5.91 -1.96
CA TYR A 301 -6.50 -6.63 -3.11
C TYR A 301 -5.10 -6.15 -3.47
N TYR A 302 -4.18 -7.08 -3.67
CA TYR A 302 -2.85 -6.80 -4.20
C TYR A 302 -2.69 -7.41 -5.58
N LEU A 303 -1.95 -6.71 -6.44
CA LEU A 303 -1.35 -7.30 -7.61
C LEU A 303 -0.39 -8.41 -7.17
N SER A 304 -0.64 -9.63 -7.63
CA SER A 304 0.18 -10.80 -7.36
C SER A 304 1.35 -10.82 -8.33
N ARG A 305 2.57 -10.59 -7.84
CA ARG A 305 3.80 -10.56 -8.66
C ARG A 305 3.98 -11.87 -9.41
N ALA A 306 3.95 -12.99 -8.70
CA ALA A 306 4.18 -14.31 -9.27
C ALA A 306 3.12 -14.68 -10.32
N GLU A 307 1.83 -14.46 -10.01
CA GLU A 307 0.76 -14.76 -10.98
C GLU A 307 0.80 -13.81 -12.17
N THR A 308 1.10 -12.52 -11.95
CA THR A 308 1.23 -11.52 -13.02
C THR A 308 2.36 -11.88 -13.97
N GLN A 309 3.50 -12.32 -13.44
CA GLN A 309 4.63 -12.80 -14.23
C GLN A 309 4.27 -14.07 -15.02
N ASN A 310 3.63 -15.04 -14.38
CA ASN A 310 3.24 -16.30 -15.01
C ASN A 310 2.18 -16.13 -16.12
N GLN A 311 1.24 -15.21 -15.93
CA GLN A 311 0.14 -14.99 -16.88
C GLN A 311 0.48 -13.93 -17.94
N GLY A 312 1.53 -13.12 -17.74
CA GLY A 312 1.89 -12.02 -18.63
C GLY A 312 0.92 -10.83 -18.58
N GLN A 313 -0.02 -10.81 -17.62
CA GLN A 313 -1.02 -9.77 -17.43
C GLN A 313 -1.33 -9.60 -15.93
N PRO A 314 -1.85 -8.44 -15.49
CA PRO A 314 -2.18 -8.22 -14.08
C PRO A 314 -3.11 -9.29 -13.50
N ALA A 315 -2.71 -9.90 -12.38
CA ALA A 315 -3.51 -10.84 -11.61
C ALA A 315 -3.57 -10.37 -10.14
N TYR A 316 -4.73 -10.49 -9.49
CA TYR A 316 -4.91 -9.95 -8.15
C TYR A 316 -5.23 -11.03 -7.13
N ARG A 317 -4.83 -10.83 -5.89
CA ARG A 317 -5.23 -11.68 -4.77
C ARG A 317 -5.99 -10.88 -3.73
N PHE A 318 -7.06 -11.46 -3.22
CA PHE A 318 -7.73 -10.97 -2.03
C PHE A 318 -6.87 -11.23 -0.79
N VAL A 319 -6.80 -10.26 0.12
CA VAL A 319 -6.17 -10.40 1.43
C VAL A 319 -7.23 -10.37 2.51
N PRO A 320 -7.55 -11.53 3.12
CA PRO A 320 -8.45 -11.59 4.26
C PRO A 320 -7.98 -10.67 5.38
N GLY A 321 -8.91 -10.02 6.09
CA GLY A 321 -8.55 -9.09 7.17
C GLY A 321 -7.82 -9.75 8.35
N LEU A 322 -7.90 -11.07 8.50
CA LEU A 322 -7.19 -11.83 9.54
C LEU A 322 -5.76 -12.19 9.17
N GLU A 323 -5.34 -11.99 7.92
CA GLU A 323 -3.94 -12.21 7.52
C GLU A 323 -3.01 -11.32 8.34
N GLU A 324 -1.87 -11.87 8.75
CA GLU A 324 -0.83 -11.16 9.49
C GLU A 324 0.27 -10.67 8.55
N SER A 325 0.84 -9.50 8.84
CA SER A 325 2.04 -9.00 8.17
C SER A 325 2.84 -8.05 9.05
N LEU A 326 4.03 -7.66 8.58
CA LEU A 326 4.85 -6.59 9.12
C LEU A 326 4.53 -5.28 8.39
N PHE A 327 4.29 -4.19 9.13
CA PHE A 327 3.94 -2.88 8.59
C PHE A 327 5.00 -1.83 8.97
N PRO A 328 6.08 -1.69 8.19
CA PRO A 328 7.16 -0.75 8.50
C PRO A 328 6.74 0.73 8.33
N GLU A 329 5.69 1.02 7.56
CA GLU A 329 5.30 2.38 7.20
C GLU A 329 4.75 3.21 8.36
N TYR A 330 4.45 2.62 9.53
CA TYR A 330 3.73 3.31 10.61
C TYR A 330 4.64 3.80 11.75
N GLY A 331 5.95 3.83 11.51
CA GLY A 331 6.93 4.43 12.42
C GLY A 331 7.74 3.41 13.22
N THR A 332 7.29 2.16 13.29
CA THR A 332 8.01 1.00 13.81
C THR A 332 7.68 -0.21 12.93
N ALA A 333 8.53 -1.24 12.94
CA ALA A 333 8.25 -2.51 12.28
C ALA A 333 7.23 -3.29 13.12
N LYS A 334 5.95 -2.98 12.92
CA LYS A 334 4.84 -3.55 13.70
C LYS A 334 4.29 -4.79 13.02
N GLN A 335 4.16 -5.89 13.74
CA GLN A 335 3.42 -7.06 13.31
C GLN A 335 1.98 -7.02 13.83
N THR A 336 0.99 -7.19 12.96
CA THR A 336 -0.43 -7.26 13.32
C THR A 336 -1.26 -7.87 12.17
N THR A 337 -2.57 -8.01 12.35
CA THR A 337 -3.49 -8.36 11.25
C THR A 337 -3.85 -7.15 10.37
N PHE A 338 -4.22 -7.39 9.11
CA PHE A 338 -4.68 -6.35 8.18
C PHE A 338 -5.90 -5.58 8.68
N ALA A 339 -6.87 -6.27 9.28
CA ALA A 339 -8.05 -5.65 9.88
C ALA A 339 -7.62 -4.66 10.97
N ALA A 340 -6.85 -5.12 11.96
CA ALA A 340 -6.40 -4.30 13.07
C ALA A 340 -5.57 -3.08 12.62
N GLN A 341 -4.74 -3.25 11.59
CA GLN A 341 -3.95 -2.16 11.02
C GLN A 341 -4.83 -1.05 10.43
N CYS A 342 -5.95 -1.41 9.81
CA CYS A 342 -6.81 -0.44 9.13
C CYS A 342 -7.86 0.19 10.06
N THR A 343 -8.32 -0.54 11.09
CA THR A 343 -9.30 -0.04 12.10
C THR A 343 -8.88 1.27 12.74
N LEU A 344 -7.58 1.42 13.04
CA LEU A 344 -7.04 2.60 13.74
C LEU A 344 -7.37 3.92 13.04
N CYS A 345 -7.38 3.88 11.71
CA CYS A 345 -7.55 5.06 10.87
C CYS A 345 -8.99 5.25 10.37
N HIS A 346 -9.87 4.28 10.55
CA HIS A 346 -11.17 4.20 9.86
C HIS A 346 -12.33 3.88 10.80
N ARG A 347 -12.28 4.38 12.03
CA ARG A 347 -13.36 4.26 13.02
C ARG A 347 -14.27 5.50 12.99
N ILE A 348 -15.56 5.29 13.20
CA ILE A 348 -16.59 6.32 13.42
C ILE A 348 -16.38 6.99 14.78
N GLU A 349 -16.16 6.24 15.86
CA GLU A 349 -16.01 6.74 17.24
C GLU A 349 -14.56 6.65 17.74
N ASN A 350 -14.18 7.47 18.73
CA ASN A 350 -12.84 7.51 19.36
C ASN A 350 -11.67 7.96 18.48
N SER A 351 -11.89 8.50 17.29
CA SER A 351 -10.84 8.79 16.31
C SER A 351 -9.72 9.70 16.86
N GLY A 352 -8.46 9.43 16.48
CA GLY A 352 -7.28 10.21 16.88
C GLY A 352 -7.29 11.62 16.30
N ARG A 353 -8.24 12.46 16.75
CA ARG A 353 -8.64 13.77 16.23
C ARG A 353 -9.23 13.75 14.80
N GLN A 354 -9.73 12.63 14.29
CA GLN A 354 -10.34 12.64 12.95
C GLN A 354 -11.76 13.23 13.06
N SER A 355 -11.91 14.47 12.60
CA SER A 355 -13.19 15.16 12.54
C SER A 355 -13.53 15.45 11.07
N PRO A 356 -14.70 14.99 10.58
CA PRO A 356 -15.63 14.08 11.26
C PRO A 356 -15.10 12.61 11.28
N GLY A 357 -15.77 11.72 12.02
CA GLY A 357 -15.41 10.30 12.16
C GLY A 357 -15.63 9.47 10.88
N GLY A 358 -15.06 8.26 10.80
CA GLY A 358 -15.28 7.28 9.73
C GLY A 358 -14.26 7.33 8.60
N ILE A 359 -14.30 8.36 7.75
CA ILE A 359 -13.49 8.42 6.51
C ILE A 359 -12.31 9.39 6.65
N ARG A 360 -11.11 8.83 6.89
CA ARG A 360 -9.87 9.62 7.01
C ARG A 360 -9.59 10.53 5.81
N SER A 361 -9.94 10.10 4.60
CA SER A 361 -9.66 10.83 3.36
C SER A 361 -10.37 12.17 3.25
N VAL A 362 -11.47 12.38 3.99
CA VAL A 362 -12.26 13.62 4.02
C VAL A 362 -12.19 14.34 5.38
N SER A 363 -11.33 13.87 6.29
CA SER A 363 -11.09 14.58 7.55
C SER A 363 -10.49 15.96 7.33
N SER A 364 -10.64 16.88 8.30
CA SER A 364 -10.07 18.24 8.26
C SER A 364 -8.56 18.29 7.98
N TYR A 365 -7.81 17.26 8.37
CA TYR A 365 -6.39 17.13 8.06
C TYR A 365 -6.09 16.76 6.61
N ALA A 366 -6.98 15.98 6.00
CA ALA A 366 -6.83 15.54 4.61
C ALA A 366 -7.39 16.58 3.63
N GLY A 367 -8.44 17.33 4.01
CA GLY A 367 -9.09 18.34 3.17
C GLY A 367 -9.60 17.72 1.86
N GLY A 368 -10.32 16.60 1.96
CA GLY A 368 -10.80 15.88 0.78
C GLY A 368 -11.93 16.63 0.09
N GLU A 369 -11.80 16.88 -1.22
CA GLU A 369 -12.77 17.57 -2.05
C GLU A 369 -12.98 16.80 -3.37
N ILE A 370 -14.15 16.92 -3.98
CA ILE A 370 -14.39 16.31 -5.30
C ILE A 370 -13.52 17.02 -6.33
N THR A 371 -12.90 16.25 -7.22
CA THR A 371 -12.12 16.81 -8.33
C THR A 371 -12.64 16.30 -9.67
N THR A 372 -12.66 17.19 -10.66
CA THR A 372 -12.87 16.83 -12.07
C THR A 372 -11.56 16.49 -12.78
N ASP A 373 -10.43 16.78 -12.14
CA ASP A 373 -9.10 16.46 -12.65
C ASP A 373 -8.68 15.04 -12.25
N LYS A 374 -9.03 14.08 -13.10
CA LYS A 374 -8.77 12.65 -12.89
C LYS A 374 -7.28 12.31 -12.73
N LEU A 375 -6.40 13.12 -13.31
CA LEU A 375 -4.95 12.91 -13.31
C LEU A 375 -4.21 13.77 -12.28
N HIS A 376 -4.92 14.58 -11.49
CA HIS A 376 -4.33 15.44 -10.45
C HIS A 376 -3.34 14.66 -9.56
N ARG A 377 -3.78 13.50 -9.04
CA ARG A 377 -2.97 12.69 -8.11
C ARG A 377 -1.77 12.01 -8.75
N PHE A 378 -1.80 11.76 -10.06
CA PHE A 378 -0.65 11.23 -10.80
C PHE A 378 0.43 12.31 -10.91
N ARG A 379 0.07 13.50 -11.41
CA ARG A 379 1.00 14.64 -11.49
C ARG A 379 1.56 15.05 -10.13
N LEU A 380 0.73 15.02 -9.09
CA LEU A 380 1.19 15.33 -7.73
C LEU A 380 2.19 14.27 -7.23
N ALA A 381 1.94 12.98 -7.48
CA ALA A 381 2.88 11.92 -7.12
C ALA A 381 4.22 12.07 -7.85
N GLU A 382 4.21 12.37 -9.15
CA GLU A 382 5.42 12.66 -9.94
C GLU A 382 6.20 13.86 -9.40
N ALA A 383 5.50 14.95 -9.03
CA ALA A 383 6.10 16.13 -8.44
C ALA A 383 6.72 15.84 -7.06
N GLU A 384 6.05 15.05 -6.23
CA GLU A 384 6.56 14.63 -4.91
C GLU A 384 7.78 13.72 -5.03
N MET A 385 7.83 12.84 -6.03
CA MET A 385 8.94 11.91 -6.27
C MET A 385 10.26 12.60 -6.67
N LYS A 386 10.26 13.91 -6.94
CA LYS A 386 11.48 14.67 -7.24
C LYS A 386 12.58 14.52 -6.18
N VAL A 387 12.22 14.39 -4.90
CA VAL A 387 13.22 14.16 -3.84
C VAL A 387 13.94 12.82 -4.03
N VAL A 388 13.20 11.79 -4.44
CA VAL A 388 13.71 10.43 -4.65
C VAL A 388 14.57 10.40 -5.92
N THR A 389 14.09 10.97 -7.02
CA THR A 389 14.83 10.98 -8.29
C THR A 389 16.06 11.88 -8.24
N THR A 390 16.02 12.99 -7.50
CA THR A 390 17.21 13.81 -7.23
C THR A 390 18.24 13.02 -6.43
N ARG A 391 17.81 12.32 -5.37
CA ARG A 391 18.74 11.46 -4.62
C ARG A 391 19.32 10.34 -5.48
N LEU A 392 18.53 9.78 -6.40
CA LEU A 392 18.99 8.74 -7.31
C LEU A 392 20.09 9.28 -8.25
N LYS A 393 19.88 10.49 -8.81
CA LYS A 393 20.90 11.22 -9.59
C LYS A 393 22.19 11.43 -8.78
N ASP A 394 22.07 11.88 -7.53
CA ASP A 394 23.23 12.10 -6.65
C ASP A 394 23.98 10.80 -6.35
N ARG A 395 23.27 9.71 -6.06
CA ARG A 395 23.86 8.38 -5.81
C ARG A 395 24.62 7.89 -7.03
N LEU A 396 24.03 7.97 -8.21
CA LEU A 396 24.67 7.53 -9.45
C LEU A 396 25.93 8.36 -9.77
N ALA A 397 25.91 9.67 -9.48
CA ALA A 397 27.08 10.53 -9.67
C ALA A 397 28.19 10.26 -8.63
N ALA A 398 27.81 9.92 -7.39
CA ALA A 398 28.75 9.64 -6.31
C ALA A 398 29.35 8.22 -6.37
N GLY A 399 28.61 7.26 -6.93
CA GLY A 399 28.93 5.82 -6.88
C GLY A 399 28.92 5.28 -5.44
N ALA A 400 29.86 4.37 -5.14
CA ALA A 400 30.09 3.80 -3.81
C ALA A 400 30.72 4.78 -2.79
N LYS A 401 30.67 6.08 -3.03
CA LYS A 401 31.09 7.06 -2.02
C LYS A 401 29.98 7.23 -0.97
N PRO A 402 30.31 7.39 0.32
CA PRO A 402 29.33 7.75 1.32
C PRO A 402 28.64 9.07 0.97
N LEU A 403 27.33 9.12 1.19
CA LEU A 403 26.52 10.34 1.14
C LEU A 403 25.82 10.52 2.48
N PRO A 404 25.48 11.75 2.90
CA PRO A 404 24.62 11.97 4.07
C PRO A 404 23.30 11.20 3.90
N LEU A 405 22.72 10.72 5.01
CA LEU A 405 21.43 10.02 4.97
C LEU A 405 20.39 10.85 4.22
N ALA A 406 19.59 10.19 3.39
CA ALA A 406 18.48 10.87 2.75
C ALA A 406 17.47 11.28 3.84
N GLU A 407 17.02 12.53 3.80
CA GLU A 407 15.99 13.03 4.69
C GLU A 407 14.69 13.26 3.92
N PHE A 408 13.60 12.68 4.41
CA PHE A 408 12.27 12.97 3.91
C PHE A 408 11.26 13.07 5.05
N ASP A 409 10.81 14.30 5.32
CA ASP A 409 9.72 14.55 6.26
C ASP A 409 8.44 14.88 5.49
N TYR A 410 7.55 13.89 5.38
CA TYR A 410 6.27 14.07 4.72
C TYR A 410 5.41 15.18 5.33
N LYS A 411 5.61 15.54 6.61
CA LYS A 411 4.82 16.60 7.26
C LYS A 411 5.18 17.99 6.72
N LYS A 412 6.38 18.15 6.15
CA LYS A 412 6.84 19.42 5.56
C LYS A 412 6.35 19.61 4.12
N THR A 413 5.96 18.54 3.44
CA THR A 413 5.56 18.57 2.02
C THR A 413 4.04 18.72 1.78
N THR A 414 3.20 18.63 2.83
CA THR A 414 1.72 18.59 2.68
C THR A 414 1.03 19.95 2.43
N LYS A 415 1.71 20.96 1.88
CA LYS A 415 1.15 22.31 1.72
C LYS A 415 0.29 22.53 0.45
N GLY A 416 0.11 21.53 -0.40
CA GLY A 416 -0.73 21.62 -1.60
C GLY A 416 -2.01 20.80 -1.53
N LEU A 417 -3.14 21.44 -1.84
CA LEU A 417 -4.29 20.82 -2.49
C LEU A 417 -4.27 21.24 -3.96
#